data_AF-A0A536YLK3-F1
#
_entry.id   AF-A0A536YLK3-F1
#
_cell.length_a   1.000
_cell.length_b   1.000
_cell.length_c   1.000
_cell.angle_alpha   90.00
_cell.angle_beta   90.00
_cell.angle_gamma   90.00
#
_symmetry.space_group_name_H-M   'P 1'
#
loop_
_entity.id
_entity.type
_entity.pdbx_description
1 polymer ?
#
loop_
_entity_poly.entity_id
_entity_poly.type
_entity_poly.pdbx_seq_one_letter_code
_entity_poly.pdbx_strand_id
1 'polypeptide(L)'
;MPAKDVRFHESARHKLLAGVNILADAVKVTLGPKGRNVVLERSFGAPTVTKDGVSVAKEIELKDKFENMGAQMVKEVASKTSDVAGDGTTTATVLAQSIVREGMKFVASGMNPMDLKRGIDKAVIAVVEELKKLSKPCTTSKEIAQVGAISANADEAIGMIISDAMDK
;
A
#
# COMPACT_ATOMS: atom_id res chain seq x y z
N MET A 1 29.50 13.00 -15.54
CA MET A 1 28.27 12.30 -15.07
C MET A 1 28.24 10.92 -15.69
N PRO A 2 27.80 9.87 -14.97
CA PRO A 2 27.61 8.56 -15.58
C PRO A 2 26.54 8.61 -16.68
N ALA A 3 26.72 7.80 -17.72
CA ALA A 3 25.76 7.70 -18.83
C ALA A 3 24.36 7.28 -18.33
N LYS A 4 23.32 7.73 -19.03
CA LYS A 4 21.91 7.45 -18.69
C LYS A 4 21.34 6.42 -19.66
N ASP A 5 20.70 5.38 -19.11
CA ASP A 5 19.86 4.47 -19.87
C ASP A 5 18.44 5.06 -19.97
N VAL A 6 17.88 5.10 -21.18
CA VAL A 6 16.59 5.72 -21.46
C VAL A 6 15.71 4.73 -22.20
N ARG A 7 14.53 4.45 -21.63
CA ARG A 7 13.54 3.53 -22.20
C ARG A 7 12.23 4.26 -22.49
N PHE A 8 11.52 3.78 -23.51
CA PHE A 8 10.30 4.40 -23.99
C PHE A 8 9.13 3.42 -24.08
N HIS A 9 7.92 3.97 -24.08
CA HIS A 9 6.66 3.26 -24.35
C HIS A 9 6.48 2.00 -23.50
N GLU A 10 6.12 0.89 -24.14
CA GLU A 10 5.81 -0.38 -23.51
C GLU A 10 6.99 -0.98 -22.76
N SER A 11 8.21 -0.87 -23.31
CA SER A 11 9.41 -1.42 -22.69
C SER A 11 9.69 -0.82 -21.31
N ALA A 12 9.42 0.48 -21.14
CA ALA A 12 9.54 1.16 -19.85
C ALA A 12 8.39 0.76 -18.91
N ARG A 13 7.15 0.76 -19.41
CA ARG A 13 5.96 0.43 -18.62
C ARG A 13 5.97 -0.99 -18.07
N HIS A 14 6.42 -1.96 -18.85
CA HIS A 14 6.55 -3.36 -18.42
C HIS A 14 7.54 -3.50 -17.25
N LYS A 15 8.69 -2.82 -17.33
CA LYS A 15 9.69 -2.82 -16.27
C LYS A 15 9.16 -2.15 -15.00
N LEU A 16 8.50 -1.00 -15.12
CA LEU A 16 7.86 -0.34 -13.97
C LEU A 16 6.80 -1.24 -13.32
N LEU A 17 5.93 -1.87 -14.13
CA LEU A 17 4.89 -2.77 -13.64
C LEU A 17 5.46 -4.01 -12.94
N ALA A 18 6.55 -4.58 -13.45
CA ALA A 18 7.23 -5.69 -12.79
C ALA A 18 7.71 -5.30 -11.38
N GLY A 19 8.29 -4.11 -11.23
CA GLY A 19 8.67 -3.58 -9.92
C GLY A 19 7.50 -3.38 -8.97
N VAL A 20 6.41 -2.78 -9.46
CA VAL A 20 5.16 -2.62 -8.69
C VAL A 20 4.62 -3.96 -8.23
N ASN A 21 4.63 -4.97 -9.10
CA ASN A 21 4.14 -6.31 -8.77
C ASN A 21 5.01 -6.97 -7.69
N ILE A 22 6.34 -6.89 -7.78
CA ILE A 22 7.23 -7.48 -6.77
C ILE A 22 6.95 -6.88 -5.39
N LEU A 23 6.87 -5.55 -5.28
CA LEU A 23 6.53 -4.88 -4.02
C LEU A 23 5.15 -5.32 -3.51
N ALA A 24 4.13 -5.24 -4.36
CA ALA A 24 2.76 -5.52 -3.96
C ALA A 24 2.54 -6.99 -3.61
N ASP A 25 3.15 -7.92 -4.33
CA ASP A 25 3.04 -9.35 -4.07
C ASP A 25 3.71 -9.74 -2.76
N ALA A 26 4.83 -9.09 -2.40
CA ALA A 26 5.50 -9.27 -1.11
C ALA A 26 4.69 -8.69 0.06
N VAL A 27 4.05 -7.54 -0.12
CA VAL A 27 3.33 -6.83 0.95
C VAL A 27 1.92 -7.38 1.14
N LYS A 28 1.20 -7.73 0.07
CA LYS A 28 -0.22 -8.14 0.16
C LYS A 28 -0.47 -9.42 0.94
N VAL A 29 0.52 -10.31 1.05
CA VAL A 29 0.38 -11.56 1.81
C VAL A 29 0.24 -11.31 3.30
N THR A 30 0.61 -10.12 3.79
CA THR A 30 0.50 -9.75 5.20
C THR A 30 -0.82 -9.05 5.54
N LEU A 31 -1.68 -8.80 4.55
CA LEU A 31 -2.93 -8.05 4.74
C LEU A 31 -3.94 -8.81 5.61
N GLY A 32 -4.46 -8.11 6.64
CA GLY A 32 -5.56 -8.57 7.48
C GLY A 32 -5.18 -9.59 8.55
N PRO A 33 -6.16 -10.06 9.36
CA PRO A 33 -5.90 -10.90 10.53
C PRO A 33 -5.33 -12.29 10.18
N LYS A 34 -5.52 -12.74 8.93
CA LYS A 34 -4.97 -13.99 8.40
C LYS A 34 -3.71 -13.76 7.54
N GLY A 35 -3.06 -12.61 7.71
CA GLY A 35 -1.77 -12.31 7.09
C GLY A 35 -0.75 -13.42 7.36
N ARG A 36 -0.03 -13.80 6.31
CA ARG A 36 1.04 -14.80 6.35
C ARG A 36 2.36 -14.12 6.73
N ASN A 37 3.25 -14.92 7.29
CA ASN A 37 4.58 -14.47 7.66
C ASN A 37 5.42 -14.24 6.41
N VAL A 38 6.17 -13.14 6.42
CA VAL A 38 7.26 -12.87 5.49
C VAL A 38 8.57 -12.97 6.26
N VAL A 39 9.54 -13.66 5.67
CA VAL A 39 10.87 -13.86 6.25
C VAL A 39 11.83 -12.89 5.58
N LEU A 40 12.45 -12.04 6.39
CA LEU A 40 13.40 -11.02 5.98
C LEU A 40 14.80 -11.45 6.42
N GLU A 41 15.74 -11.49 5.48
CA GLU A 41 17.14 -11.76 5.76
C GLU A 41 17.75 -10.66 6.64
N ARG A 42 18.71 -11.02 7.50
CA ARG A 42 19.59 -10.08 8.18
C ARG A 42 21.02 -10.44 7.88
N SER A 43 21.89 -9.44 7.72
CA SER A 43 23.33 -9.66 7.47
C SER A 43 24.03 -10.40 8.62
N PHE A 44 23.46 -10.37 9.84
CA PHE A 44 23.96 -11.11 10.99
C PHE A 44 22.80 -11.64 11.84
N GLY A 45 22.98 -12.86 12.37
CA GLY A 45 22.00 -13.50 13.27
C GLY A 45 20.84 -14.17 12.56
N ALA A 46 19.74 -14.37 13.29
CA ALA A 46 18.54 -15.02 12.77
C ALA A 46 17.70 -14.07 11.87
N PRO A 47 16.98 -14.60 10.88
CA PRO A 47 16.09 -13.80 10.03
C PRO A 47 14.93 -13.21 10.84
N THR A 48 14.40 -12.09 10.37
CA THR A 48 13.19 -11.50 10.96
C THR A 48 11.95 -12.11 10.33
N VAL A 49 11.04 -12.61 11.16
CA VAL A 49 9.74 -13.09 10.70
C VAL A 49 8.71 -12.04 11.09
N THR A 50 8.01 -11.47 10.10
CA THR A 50 7.04 -10.39 10.35
C THR A 50 5.75 -10.59 9.56
N LYS A 51 4.66 -10.01 10.08
CA LYS A 51 3.38 -9.82 9.39
C LYS A 51 3.08 -8.34 9.17
N ASP A 52 4.01 -7.45 9.47
CA ASP A 52 3.85 -6.03 9.22
C ASP A 52 4.21 -5.70 7.77
N GLY A 53 3.22 -5.27 6.99
CA GLY A 53 3.40 -4.87 5.59
C GLY A 53 4.31 -3.65 5.42
N VAL A 54 4.37 -2.75 6.41
CA VAL A 54 5.25 -1.58 6.39
C VAL A 54 6.71 -2.00 6.49
N SER A 55 7.02 -2.90 7.44
CA SER A 55 8.35 -3.50 7.57
C SER A 55 8.77 -4.23 6.29
N VAL A 56 7.88 -5.03 5.70
CA VAL A 56 8.17 -5.74 4.43
C VAL A 56 8.44 -4.74 3.30
N ALA A 57 7.61 -3.71 3.14
CA ALA A 57 7.77 -2.73 2.07
C ALA A 57 9.11 -1.99 2.15
N LYS A 58 9.60 -1.69 3.37
CA LYS A 58 10.87 -0.99 3.58
C LYS A 58 12.08 -1.76 3.04
N GLU A 59 12.07 -3.09 3.19
CA GLU A 59 13.17 -3.97 2.74
C GLU A 59 13.16 -4.22 1.22
N ILE A 60 12.12 -3.78 0.48
CA ILE A 60 12.08 -3.96 -0.97
C ILE A 60 12.95 -2.91 -1.67
N GLU A 61 14.05 -3.41 -2.21
CA GLU A 61 14.92 -2.72 -3.16
C GLU A 61 15.31 -3.68 -4.29
N LEU A 62 15.13 -3.24 -5.54
CA LEU A 62 15.33 -4.11 -6.72
C LEU A 62 16.63 -3.78 -7.43
N LYS A 63 17.30 -4.82 -7.93
CA LYS A 63 18.58 -4.70 -8.66
C LYS A 63 18.42 -3.95 -10.00
N ASP A 64 17.34 -4.23 -10.73
CA ASP A 64 17.04 -3.51 -11.97
C ASP A 64 16.52 -2.11 -11.64
N LYS A 65 17.17 -1.08 -12.19
CA LYS A 65 16.85 0.31 -11.86
C LYS A 65 15.43 0.70 -12.28
N PHE A 66 14.90 0.18 -13.39
CA PHE A 66 13.56 0.50 -13.85
C PHE A 66 12.50 -0.21 -13.02
N GLU A 67 12.71 -1.47 -12.67
CA GLU A 67 11.85 -2.17 -11.73
C GLU A 67 11.86 -1.48 -10.37
N ASN A 68 13.05 -1.12 -9.86
CA ASN A 68 13.17 -0.42 -8.58
C ASN A 68 12.41 0.92 -8.60
N MET A 69 12.50 1.71 -9.68
CA MET A 69 11.72 2.93 -9.81
C MET A 69 10.21 2.67 -9.67
N GLY A 70 9.68 1.61 -10.28
CA GLY A 70 8.29 1.19 -10.13
C GLY A 70 7.92 0.88 -8.67
N ALA A 71 8.75 0.07 -8.00
CA ALA A 71 8.56 -0.27 -6.60
C ALA A 71 8.63 0.97 -5.69
N GLN A 72 9.65 1.81 -5.83
CA GLN A 72 9.83 3.01 -5.00
C GLN A 72 8.68 4.00 -5.15
N MET A 73 8.12 4.20 -6.36
CA MET A 73 6.96 5.08 -6.55
C MET A 73 5.74 4.65 -5.75
N VAL A 74 5.42 3.35 -5.75
CA VAL A 74 4.27 2.83 -5.00
C VAL A 74 4.56 2.83 -3.49
N LYS A 75 5.79 2.49 -3.10
CA LYS A 75 6.22 2.54 -1.69
C LYS A 75 6.06 3.93 -1.10
N GLU A 76 6.54 4.96 -1.80
CA GLU A 76 6.48 6.37 -1.37
C GLU A 76 5.03 6.89 -1.24
N VAL A 77 4.15 6.50 -2.16
CA VAL A 77 2.74 6.92 -2.11
C VAL A 77 2.00 6.19 -0.99
N ALA A 78 2.28 4.90 -0.80
CA ALA A 78 1.65 4.09 0.23
C ALA A 78 2.15 4.43 1.64
N SER A 79 3.40 4.90 1.80
CA SER A 79 3.92 5.36 3.10
C SER A 79 3.22 6.63 3.57
N LYS A 80 2.93 7.57 2.66
CA LYS A 80 2.18 8.80 2.97
C LYS A 80 0.78 8.54 3.52
N THR A 81 0.18 7.41 3.14
CA THR A 81 -1.10 6.98 3.74
C THR A 81 -0.93 6.71 5.23
N SER A 82 0.11 5.99 5.63
CA SER A 82 0.42 5.74 7.04
C SER A 82 0.83 7.01 7.78
N ASP A 83 1.57 7.92 7.14
CA ASP A 83 2.04 9.14 7.79
C ASP A 83 0.89 10.07 8.21
N VAL A 84 -0.19 10.12 7.43
CA VAL A 84 -1.35 10.99 7.69
C VAL A 84 -2.47 10.25 8.43
N ALA A 85 -2.75 9.00 8.06
CA ALA A 85 -3.88 8.24 8.60
C ALA A 85 -3.50 7.24 9.70
N GLY A 86 -2.21 6.95 9.89
CA GLY A 86 -1.70 5.99 10.89
C GLY A 86 -1.74 4.52 10.46
N ASP A 87 -2.49 4.17 9.41
CA ASP A 87 -2.60 2.81 8.85
C ASP A 87 -2.94 2.89 7.35
N GLY A 88 -2.95 1.75 6.65
CA GLY A 88 -3.48 1.60 5.30
C GLY A 88 -2.44 1.43 4.19
N THR A 89 -1.15 1.40 4.51
CA THR A 89 -0.06 1.21 3.52
C THR A 89 -0.24 -0.06 2.68
N THR A 90 -0.58 -1.18 3.31
CA THR A 90 -0.81 -2.46 2.61
C THR A 90 -2.00 -2.34 1.66
N THR A 91 -3.10 -1.75 2.11
CA THR A 91 -4.31 -1.54 1.30
C THR A 91 -4.03 -0.62 0.11
N ALA A 92 -3.33 0.50 0.33
CA ALA A 92 -2.95 1.43 -0.73
C ALA A 92 -2.08 0.74 -1.80
N THR A 93 -1.14 -0.11 -1.38
CA THR A 93 -0.27 -0.88 -2.28
C THR A 93 -1.08 -1.87 -3.15
N VAL A 94 -2.03 -2.59 -2.55
CA VAL A 94 -2.89 -3.55 -3.26
C VAL A 94 -3.80 -2.86 -4.28
N LEU A 95 -4.38 -1.71 -3.90
CA LEU A 95 -5.20 -0.90 -4.81
C LEU A 95 -4.36 -0.34 -5.97
N ALA A 96 -3.17 0.19 -5.68
CA ALA A 96 -2.25 0.70 -6.69
C ALA A 96 -1.85 -0.39 -7.70
N GLN A 97 -1.50 -1.59 -7.23
CA GLN A 97 -1.19 -2.73 -8.10
C GLN A 97 -2.34 -3.02 -9.06
N SER A 98 -3.57 -3.09 -8.54
CA SER A 98 -4.76 -3.43 -9.32
C SER A 98 -5.07 -2.37 -10.39
N ILE A 99 -5.06 -1.09 -10.01
CA ILE A 99 -5.34 0.03 -10.92
C ILE A 99 -4.27 0.12 -12.02
N VAL A 100 -2.99 0.05 -11.65
CA VAL A 100 -1.88 0.13 -12.62
C VAL A 100 -1.93 -1.06 -13.57
N ARG A 101 -2.14 -2.28 -13.07
CA ARG A 101 -2.18 -3.48 -13.91
C ARG A 101 -3.29 -3.41 -14.95
N GLU A 102 -4.51 -3.09 -14.56
CA GLU A 102 -5.63 -2.99 -15.50
C GLU A 102 -5.49 -1.78 -16.43
N GLY A 103 -5.03 -0.62 -15.91
CA GLY A 103 -4.74 0.56 -16.72
C GLY A 103 -3.72 0.28 -17.82
N MET A 104 -2.65 -0.46 -17.52
CA MET A 104 -1.64 -0.83 -18.51
C MET A 104 -2.20 -1.72 -19.62
N LYS A 105 -3.12 -2.65 -19.31
CA LYS A 105 -3.79 -3.47 -20.32
C LYS A 105 -4.63 -2.62 -21.27
N PHE A 106 -5.40 -1.66 -20.74
CA PHE A 106 -6.21 -0.77 -21.58
C PHE A 106 -5.35 0.15 -22.45
N VAL A 107 -4.25 0.66 -21.92
CA VAL A 107 -3.28 1.43 -22.72
C VAL A 107 -2.68 0.58 -23.83
N ALA A 108 -2.33 -0.68 -23.56
CA ALA A 108 -1.83 -1.61 -24.58
C ALA A 108 -2.87 -1.90 -25.67
N SER A 109 -4.18 -1.88 -25.33
CA SER A 109 -5.28 -2.00 -26.29
C SER A 109 -5.54 -0.72 -27.12
N GLY A 110 -4.73 0.33 -26.95
CA GLY A 110 -4.83 1.58 -27.71
C GLY A 110 -5.71 2.66 -27.07
N MET A 111 -6.21 2.45 -25.85
CA MET A 111 -6.96 3.50 -25.14
C MET A 111 -6.04 4.66 -24.73
N ASN A 112 -6.58 5.87 -24.75
CA ASN A 112 -5.85 7.07 -24.34
C ASN A 112 -5.56 7.05 -22.83
N PRO A 113 -4.28 7.04 -22.40
CA PRO A 113 -3.91 7.05 -20.99
C PRO A 113 -4.46 8.25 -20.21
N MET A 114 -4.61 9.40 -20.87
CA MET A 114 -5.13 10.61 -20.22
C MET A 114 -6.61 10.50 -19.92
N ASP A 115 -7.38 9.83 -20.78
CA ASP A 115 -8.81 9.63 -20.56
C ASP A 115 -9.06 8.54 -19.52
N LEU A 116 -8.25 7.48 -19.51
CA LEU A 116 -8.24 6.49 -18.42
C LEU A 116 -7.97 7.16 -17.07
N LYS A 117 -6.94 8.00 -16.99
CA LYS A 117 -6.64 8.76 -15.77
C LYS A 117 -7.82 9.63 -15.33
N ARG A 118 -8.41 10.41 -16.24
CA ARG A 118 -9.59 11.25 -15.92
C ARG A 118 -10.77 10.43 -15.42
N GLY A 119 -11.00 9.26 -16.00
CA GLY A 119 -12.03 8.32 -15.56
C GLY A 119 -11.76 7.81 -14.14
N ILE A 120 -10.53 7.38 -13.86
CA ILE A 120 -10.10 6.95 -12.52
C ILE A 120 -10.28 8.08 -11.51
N ASP A 121 -9.81 9.30 -11.82
CA ASP A 121 -9.92 10.46 -10.93
C ASP A 121 -11.39 10.76 -10.58
N LYS A 122 -12.29 10.74 -11.56
CA LYS A 122 -13.74 10.94 -11.35
C LYS A 122 -14.35 9.84 -10.47
N ALA A 123 -13.98 8.59 -10.71
CA ALA A 123 -14.46 7.46 -9.92
C ALA A 123 -13.97 7.54 -8.47
N VAL A 124 -12.70 7.90 -8.25
CA VAL A 124 -12.12 8.09 -6.92
C VAL A 124 -12.86 9.19 -6.15
N ILE A 125 -13.14 10.34 -6.78
CA ILE A 125 -13.90 11.43 -6.14
C ILE A 125 -15.27 10.92 -5.68
N ALA A 126 -16.03 10.29 -6.57
CA ALA A 126 -17.36 9.78 -6.25
C ALA A 126 -17.33 8.72 -5.13
N VAL A 127 -16.37 7.79 -5.17
CA VAL A 127 -16.20 6.77 -4.12
C VAL A 127 -15.83 7.40 -2.79
N VAL A 128 -14.93 8.38 -2.75
CA VAL A 128 -14.55 9.07 -1.51
C VAL A 128 -15.72 9.84 -0.91
N GLU A 129 -16.52 10.52 -1.74
CA GLU A 129 -17.74 11.19 -1.29
C GLU A 129 -18.75 10.22 -0.69
N GLU A 130 -18.96 9.07 -1.33
CA GLU A 130 -19.87 8.05 -0.81
C GLU A 130 -19.33 7.40 0.47
N LEU A 131 -18.02 7.14 0.54
CA LEU A 131 -17.37 6.60 1.74
C LEU A 131 -17.55 7.52 2.95
N LYS A 132 -17.51 8.84 2.74
CA LYS A 132 -17.79 9.84 3.79
C LYS A 132 -19.23 9.78 4.28
N LYS A 133 -20.21 9.54 3.39
CA LYS A 133 -21.62 9.39 3.78
C LYS A 133 -21.88 8.10 4.56
N LEU A 134 -21.17 7.03 4.22
CA LEU A 134 -21.24 5.74 4.92
C LEU A 134 -20.48 5.73 6.25
N SER A 135 -19.55 6.67 6.44
CA SER A 135 -18.74 6.79 7.64
C SER A 135 -19.60 7.00 8.88
N LYS A 136 -19.27 6.28 9.95
CA LYS A 136 -19.93 6.43 11.25
C LYS A 136 -18.97 7.11 12.23
N PRO A 137 -19.38 8.20 12.88
CA PRO A 137 -18.59 8.80 13.96
C PRO A 137 -18.34 7.77 15.08
N CYS A 138 -17.08 7.62 15.50
CA CYS A 138 -16.74 6.87 16.70
C CYS A 138 -16.79 7.83 17.89
N THR A 139 -17.86 7.75 18.68
CA THR A 139 -18.14 8.72 19.75
C THR A 139 -18.15 8.10 21.13
N THR A 140 -18.19 6.77 21.20
CA THR A 140 -18.19 6.04 22.46
C THR A 140 -16.81 5.42 22.73
N SER A 141 -16.42 5.35 24.00
CA SER A 141 -15.20 4.66 24.46
C SER A 141 -15.13 3.23 23.92
N LYS A 142 -16.27 2.54 23.84
CA LYS A 142 -16.36 1.19 23.26
C LYS A 142 -15.95 1.15 21.79
N GLU A 143 -16.42 2.10 20.98
CA GLU A 143 -16.05 2.19 19.56
C GLU A 143 -14.58 2.54 19.39
N ILE A 144 -14.06 3.47 20.20
CA ILE A 144 -12.64 3.85 20.21
C ILE A 144 -11.76 2.64 20.54
N ALA A 145 -12.11 1.89 21.59
CA ALA A 145 -11.39 0.68 21.99
C ALA A 145 -11.40 -0.38 20.88
N GLN A 146 -12.54 -0.57 20.20
CA GLN A 146 -12.65 -1.51 19.07
C GLN A 146 -11.76 -1.12 17.90
N VAL A 147 -11.74 0.16 17.52
CA VAL A 147 -10.88 0.66 16.44
C VAL A 147 -9.41 0.47 16.81
N GLY A 148 -9.02 0.85 18.03
CA GLY A 148 -7.65 0.68 18.53
C GLY A 148 -7.21 -0.78 18.51
N ALA A 149 -8.08 -1.70 18.94
CA ALA A 149 -7.79 -3.13 18.94
C ALA A 149 -7.57 -3.69 17.53
N ILE A 150 -8.42 -3.31 16.56
CA ILE A 150 -8.28 -3.75 15.16
C ILE A 150 -6.93 -3.29 14.60
N SER A 151 -6.56 -2.03 14.81
CA SER A 151 -5.28 -1.47 14.37
C SER A 151 -4.08 -2.14 15.07
N ALA A 152 -4.27 -2.62 16.29
CA ALA A 152 -3.27 -3.35 17.06
C ALA A 152 -3.27 -4.87 16.78
N ASN A 153 -3.66 -5.31 15.58
CA ASN A 153 -3.76 -6.72 15.20
C ASN A 153 -4.70 -7.56 16.09
N ALA A 154 -5.86 -6.99 16.43
CA ALA A 154 -6.87 -7.56 17.30
C ALA A 154 -6.44 -7.72 18.77
N ASP A 155 -5.56 -6.84 19.25
CA ASP A 155 -5.17 -6.76 20.67
C ASP A 155 -6.16 -5.88 21.47
N GLU A 156 -7.05 -6.53 22.21
CA GLU A 156 -8.07 -5.85 23.03
C GLU A 156 -7.46 -5.03 24.18
N ALA A 157 -6.32 -5.44 24.74
CA ALA A 157 -5.68 -4.74 25.84
C ALA A 157 -5.14 -3.38 25.38
N ILE A 158 -4.51 -3.35 24.19
CA ILE A 158 -4.05 -2.09 23.58
C ILE A 158 -5.24 -1.17 23.26
N GLY A 159 -6.33 -1.73 22.72
CA GLY A 159 -7.56 -0.96 22.44
C GLY A 159 -8.13 -0.29 23.69
N MET A 160 -8.23 -1.02 24.81
CA MET A 160 -8.71 -0.47 26.08
C MET A 160 -7.82 0.65 26.62
N ILE A 161 -6.49 0.46 26.60
CA ILE A 161 -5.53 1.48 27.06
C ILE A 161 -5.69 2.78 26.27
N ILE A 162 -5.88 2.69 24.94
CA ILE A 162 -6.08 3.87 24.09
C ILE A 162 -7.40 4.58 24.46
N SER A 163 -8.48 3.83 24.64
CA SER A 163 -9.77 4.41 25.03
C SER A 163 -9.69 5.13 26.37
N ASP A 164 -9.09 4.50 27.39
CA ASP A 164 -8.93 5.09 28.72
C ASP A 164 -8.07 6.36 28.71
N ALA A 165 -7.09 6.41 27.79
CA ALA A 165 -6.26 7.59 27.61
C ALA A 165 -6.99 8.74 26.90
N MET A 166 -7.90 8.44 25.97
CA MET A 166 -8.69 9.45 25.24
C MET A 166 -9.87 10.00 26.05
N ASP A 167 -10.36 9.25 27.05
CA ASP A 167 -11.44 9.68 27.95
C ASP A 167 -10.97 10.65 29.05
N LYS A 168 -9.66 10.87 29.18
CA LYS A 168 -9.05 11.85 30.10
C LYS A 168 -8.76 13.18 29.40
#